data_AF-A0A2E5CC17-F1
#
_entry.id   AF-A0A2E5CC17-F1
#
_cell.length_a   1.000
_cell.length_b   1.000
_cell.length_c   1.000
_cell.angle_alpha   90.00
_cell.angle_beta   90.00
_cell.angle_gamma   90.00
#
_symmetry.space_group_name_H-M   'P 1'
#
loop_
_entity.id
_entity.type
_entity.pdbx_description
1 polymer ?
#
loop_
_entity_poly.entity_id
_entity_poly.type
_entity_poly.pdbx_seq_one_letter_code
_entity_poly.pdbx_strand_id
1 'polypeptide(L)'
;MKLITLLMLMMTSAFAHELEFANYLKLQKALAGDDYNAALSAHKTICEDELGHYTANYKDCGKEFKGIEELRNSFKELSQLFIGNGKNKELDQLQIMSCSMAKAKWVQEKGEISNPYYGMKMLSCGEKM
;
A
#
# COMPACT_ATOMS: atom_id res chain seq x y z
N MET A 1 23.69 45.24 -21.85
CA MET A 1 23.14 44.50 -20.71
C MET A 1 21.66 44.24 -20.96
N LYS A 2 21.32 43.11 -21.58
CA LYS A 2 19.92 42.70 -21.80
C LYS A 2 19.70 41.46 -20.94
N LEU A 3 18.86 41.61 -19.92
CA LEU A 3 18.35 40.55 -19.07
C LEU A 3 17.71 39.47 -19.96
N ILE A 4 18.26 38.26 -19.93
CA ILE A 4 17.58 37.08 -20.45
C ILE A 4 16.78 36.52 -19.28
N THR A 5 15.48 36.83 -19.25
CA THR A 5 14.54 36.18 -18.34
C THR A 5 14.40 34.73 -18.80
N LEU A 6 15.07 33.80 -18.09
CA LEU A 6 14.88 32.37 -18.26
C LEU A 6 13.48 32.02 -17.74
N LEU A 7 12.49 32.02 -18.63
CA LEU A 7 11.16 31.52 -18.37
C LEU A 7 11.27 29.98 -18.29
N MET A 8 11.44 29.43 -17.09
CA MET A 8 11.19 28.00 -16.84
C MET A 8 9.70 27.76 -17.10
N LEU A 9 9.36 27.25 -18.30
CA LEU A 9 8.09 26.60 -18.54
C LEU A 9 8.03 25.39 -17.60
N MET A 10 7.32 25.52 -16.48
CA MET A 10 6.77 24.35 -15.80
C MET A 10 5.67 23.81 -16.70
N MET A 11 6.06 22.89 -17.60
CA MET A 11 5.13 22.01 -18.27
C MET A 11 4.46 21.20 -17.17
N THR A 12 3.25 21.57 -16.75
CA THR A 12 2.45 20.73 -15.87
C THR A 12 1.97 19.57 -16.71
N SER A 13 2.81 18.56 -16.90
CA SER A 13 2.33 17.23 -17.23
C SER A 13 1.38 16.85 -16.11
N ALA A 14 0.17 16.45 -16.47
CA ALA A 14 -0.68 15.66 -15.60
C ALA A 14 0.11 14.37 -15.31
N PHE A 15 0.98 14.41 -14.30
CA PHE A 15 1.66 13.23 -13.81
C PHE A 15 0.55 12.28 -13.40
N ALA A 16 0.46 11.13 -14.05
CA ALA A 16 -0.35 10.04 -13.55
C ALA A 16 0.12 9.82 -12.10
N HIS A 17 -0.74 10.11 -11.13
CA HIS A 17 -0.39 9.94 -9.72
C HIS A 17 -0.07 8.46 -9.52
N GLU A 18 1.18 8.15 -9.24
CA GLU A 18 1.64 6.77 -9.04
C GLU A 18 1.51 6.39 -7.57
N LEU A 19 1.14 5.13 -7.31
CA LEU A 19 1.06 4.64 -5.95
C LEU A 19 2.47 4.39 -5.40
N GLU A 20 2.80 5.05 -4.29
CA GLU A 20 4.06 4.85 -3.58
C GLU A 20 3.93 3.71 -2.57
N PHE A 21 4.91 2.80 -2.54
CA PHE A 21 4.82 1.60 -1.70
C PHE A 21 5.28 1.81 -0.25
N ALA A 22 5.85 2.97 0.09
CA ALA A 22 6.47 3.17 1.40
C ALA A 22 5.48 3.00 2.57
N ASN A 23 4.35 3.72 2.58
CA ASN A 23 3.36 3.56 3.65
C ASN A 23 2.51 2.29 3.47
N TYR A 24 2.30 1.82 2.24
CA TYR A 24 1.72 0.49 2.00
C TYR A 24 2.51 -0.63 2.70
N LEU A 25 3.85 -0.63 2.58
CA LEU A 25 4.72 -1.61 3.23
C LEU A 25 4.76 -1.44 4.75
N LYS A 26 4.69 -0.20 5.26
CA LYS A 26 4.55 0.04 6.71
C LYS A 26 3.24 -0.54 7.23
N LEU A 27 2.13 -0.31 6.54
CA LEU A 27 0.82 -0.88 6.87
C LEU A 27 0.88 -2.41 6.87
N GLN A 28 1.43 -3.02 5.81
CA GLN A 28 1.62 -4.46 5.70
C GLN A 28 2.41 -5.03 6.89
N LYS A 29 3.58 -4.43 7.21
CA LYS A 29 4.45 -4.86 8.32
C LYS A 29 3.75 -4.71 9.68
N ALA A 30 3.05 -3.60 9.90
CA ALA A 30 2.31 -3.36 11.15
C ALA A 30 1.18 -4.39 11.33
N LEU A 31 0.40 -4.68 10.28
CA LEU A 31 -0.64 -5.70 10.32
C LEU A 31 -0.08 -7.10 10.57
N ALA A 32 1.06 -7.43 9.99
CA ALA A 32 1.75 -8.69 10.22
C ALA A 32 2.30 -8.81 11.65
N GLY A 33 2.70 -7.68 12.25
CA GLY A 33 3.17 -7.59 13.64
C GLY A 33 2.08 -7.39 14.69
N ASP A 34 0.80 -7.52 14.33
CA ASP A 34 -0.35 -7.25 15.22
C ASP A 34 -0.39 -5.81 15.81
N ASP A 35 0.30 -4.85 15.20
CA ASP A 35 0.34 -3.46 15.65
C ASP A 35 -0.81 -2.65 15.02
N TYR A 36 -1.95 -2.63 15.71
CA TYR A 36 -3.14 -1.92 15.26
C TYR A 36 -2.94 -0.41 15.10
N ASN A 37 -2.20 0.23 16.01
CA ASN A 37 -2.06 1.68 16.00
C ASN A 37 -1.15 2.15 14.87
N ALA A 38 -0.02 1.46 14.66
CA ALA A 38 0.86 1.75 13.53
C ALA A 38 0.16 1.45 12.20
N ALA A 39 -0.62 0.36 12.12
CA ALA A 39 -1.39 0.03 10.94
C ALA A 39 -2.45 1.11 10.65
N LEU A 40 -3.23 1.53 11.64
CA LEU A 40 -4.25 2.57 11.46
C LEU A 40 -3.63 3.90 11.03
N SER A 41 -2.48 4.26 11.60
CA SER A 41 -1.74 5.47 11.22
C SER A 41 -1.30 5.42 9.76
N ALA A 42 -0.64 4.33 9.34
CA ALA A 42 -0.19 4.17 7.95
C ALA A 42 -1.36 4.14 6.96
N HIS A 43 -2.49 3.50 7.32
CA HIS A 43 -3.70 3.48 6.51
C HIS A 43 -4.26 4.89 6.27
N LYS A 44 -4.33 5.73 7.31
CA LYS A 44 -4.78 7.13 7.18
C LYS A 44 -3.88 7.93 6.25
N THR A 45 -2.56 7.81 6.41
CA THR A 45 -1.59 8.47 5.52
C THR A 45 -1.76 8.04 4.06
N ILE A 46 -1.96 6.75 3.79
CA ILE A 46 -2.22 6.27 2.41
C ILE A 46 -3.47 6.97 1.83
N CYS A 47 -4.55 7.04 2.62
CA CYS A 47 -5.80 7.66 2.20
C CYS A 47 -5.70 9.17 1.98
N GLU A 48 -4.99 9.89 2.84
CA GLU A 48 -4.89 11.35 2.82
C GLU A 48 -3.90 11.83 1.74
N ASP A 49 -2.76 11.14 1.61
CA ASP A 49 -1.61 11.67 0.87
C ASP A 49 -1.27 10.88 -0.40
N GLU A 50 -1.62 9.59 -0.47
CA GLU A 50 -1.04 8.68 -1.48
C GLU A 50 -2.03 8.13 -2.50
N LEU A 51 -3.33 8.01 -2.19
CA LEU A 51 -4.27 7.43 -3.15
C LEU A 51 -4.67 8.38 -4.28
N GLY A 52 -4.72 9.70 -4.03
CA GLY A 52 -5.11 10.67 -5.04
C GLY A 52 -6.42 10.29 -5.75
N HIS A 53 -6.37 10.10 -7.08
CA HIS A 53 -7.55 9.71 -7.86
C HIS A 53 -8.03 8.27 -7.60
N TYR A 54 -7.19 7.39 -7.03
CA TYR A 54 -7.58 6.02 -6.67
C TYR A 54 -8.44 5.95 -5.41
N THR A 55 -8.62 7.05 -4.66
CA THR A 55 -9.50 7.08 -3.48
C THR A 55 -10.92 6.65 -3.83
N ALA A 56 -11.40 6.96 -5.04
CA ALA A 56 -12.71 6.50 -5.52
C ALA A 56 -12.81 4.97 -5.67
N ASN A 57 -11.68 4.27 -5.81
CA ASN A 57 -11.61 2.82 -5.91
C ASN A 57 -11.39 2.13 -4.54
N TYR A 58 -11.25 2.90 -3.47
CA TYR A 58 -11.01 2.38 -2.12
C TYR A 58 -11.92 3.07 -1.10
N LYS A 59 -13.09 2.46 -0.86
CA LYS A 59 -14.19 3.01 -0.05
C LYS A 59 -13.90 3.13 1.45
N ASP A 60 -12.84 2.50 1.93
CA ASP A 60 -12.53 2.41 3.36
C ASP A 60 -11.70 3.61 3.86
N CYS A 61 -11.40 4.60 3.02
CA CYS A 61 -10.86 5.87 3.49
C CYS A 61 -11.88 6.61 4.37
N GLY A 62 -11.43 7.07 5.54
CA GLY A 62 -12.29 7.71 6.54
C GLY A 62 -13.15 6.75 7.37
N LYS A 63 -13.06 5.43 7.12
CA LYS A 63 -13.75 4.43 7.92
C LYS A 63 -13.18 4.35 9.34
N GLU A 64 -14.06 4.28 10.32
CA GLU A 64 -13.69 3.90 11.69
C GLU A 64 -13.59 2.38 11.80
N PHE A 65 -12.40 1.88 12.12
CA PHE A 65 -12.16 0.46 12.37
C PHE A 65 -12.33 0.16 13.86
N LYS A 66 -13.07 -0.90 14.18
CA LYS A 66 -13.26 -1.35 15.58
C LYS A 66 -12.10 -2.19 16.11
N GLY A 67 -11.17 -2.57 15.23
CA GLY A 67 -9.99 -3.33 15.60
C GLY A 67 -9.22 -3.84 14.39
N ILE A 68 -8.13 -4.55 14.67
CA ILE A 68 -7.16 -4.98 13.66
C ILE A 68 -7.78 -5.90 12.59
N GLU A 69 -8.75 -6.73 12.95
CA GLU A 69 -9.38 -7.64 11.99
C GLU A 69 -10.18 -6.90 10.91
N GLU A 70 -10.85 -5.79 11.26
CA GLU A 70 -11.53 -4.96 10.27
C GLU A 70 -10.54 -4.25 9.36
N LEU A 71 -9.42 -3.78 9.91
CA LEU A 71 -8.35 -3.14 9.13
C LEU A 71 -7.64 -4.14 8.21
N ARG A 72 -7.43 -5.38 8.64
CA ARG A 72 -6.91 -6.48 7.79
C ARG A 72 -7.83 -6.80 6.63
N ASN A 73 -9.14 -6.81 6.86
CA ASN A 73 -10.11 -7.02 5.80
C ASN A 73 -10.09 -5.86 4.81
N SER A 74 -9.98 -4.62 5.30
CA SER A 74 -9.79 -3.43 4.46
C SER A 74 -8.53 -3.52 3.59
N PHE A 75 -7.43 -4.00 4.17
CA PHE A 75 -6.15 -4.13 3.48
C PHE A 75 -6.19 -5.09 2.28
N LYS A 76 -7.17 -6.01 2.20
CA LYS A 76 -7.37 -6.87 1.02
C LYS A 76 -7.72 -6.06 -0.21
N GLU A 77 -8.68 -5.13 -0.10
CA GLU A 77 -9.09 -4.25 -1.21
C GLU A 77 -7.94 -3.30 -1.59
N LEU A 78 -7.25 -2.73 -0.59
CA LEU A 78 -6.10 -1.88 -0.83
C LEU A 78 -4.95 -2.61 -1.53
N SER A 79 -4.68 -3.85 -1.15
CA SER A 79 -3.64 -4.67 -1.81
C SER A 79 -3.97 -4.98 -3.25
N GLN A 80 -5.25 -5.23 -3.58
CA GLN A 80 -5.68 -5.44 -4.96
C GLN A 80 -5.44 -4.19 -5.81
N LEU A 81 -5.72 -3.01 -5.26
CA LEU A 81 -5.47 -1.74 -5.92
C LEU A 81 -3.97 -1.55 -6.24
N PHE A 82 -3.10 -1.75 -5.25
CA PHE A 82 -1.65 -1.61 -5.42
C PHE A 82 -1.07 -2.65 -6.39
N ILE A 83 -1.52 -3.91 -6.33
CA ILE A 83 -1.10 -4.95 -7.28
C ILE A 83 -1.60 -4.63 -8.70
N GLY A 84 -2.82 -4.10 -8.83
CA GLY A 84 -3.43 -3.74 -10.10
C GLY A 84 -2.73 -2.58 -10.80
N ASN A 85 -2.15 -1.64 -10.05
CA ASN A 85 -1.36 -0.54 -10.60
C ASN A 85 -0.05 -1.03 -11.25
N GLY A 86 0.50 -2.15 -10.81
CA GLY A 86 1.61 -2.84 -11.49
C GLY A 86 3.01 -2.30 -11.18
N LYS A 87 3.17 -1.12 -10.56
CA LYS A 87 4.47 -0.54 -10.18
C LYS A 87 5.34 -1.45 -9.31
N ASN A 88 4.74 -2.36 -8.55
CA ASN A 88 5.47 -3.38 -7.81
C ASN A 88 6.33 -4.32 -8.68
N LYS A 89 6.01 -4.45 -9.98
CA LYS A 89 6.78 -5.27 -10.93
C LYS A 89 8.04 -4.56 -11.44
N GLU A 90 8.09 -3.24 -11.30
CA GLU A 90 9.22 -2.39 -11.68
C GLU A 90 10.23 -2.23 -10.54
N LEU A 91 9.81 -2.58 -9.31
CA LEU A 91 10.63 -2.47 -8.10
C LEU A 91 11.26 -3.83 -7.77
N ASP A 92 12.54 -3.98 -8.08
CA ASP A 92 13.31 -5.22 -7.90
C ASP A 92 13.29 -5.78 -6.48
N GLN A 93 13.08 -4.95 -5.47
CA GLN A 93 13.03 -5.36 -4.07
C GLN A 93 11.67 -5.91 -3.63
N LEU A 94 10.63 -5.83 -4.47
CA LEU A 94 9.27 -6.24 -4.11
C LEU A 94 8.90 -7.59 -4.71
N GLN A 95 7.94 -8.25 -4.08
CA GLN A 95 7.33 -9.48 -4.55
C GLN A 95 5.85 -9.55 -4.18
N ILE A 96 5.06 -10.23 -5.01
CA ILE A 96 3.66 -10.54 -4.72
C ILE A 96 3.61 -11.87 -3.98
N MET A 97 2.86 -11.87 -2.88
CA MET A 97 2.59 -13.04 -2.06
C MET A 97 1.09 -13.32 -2.06
N SER A 98 0.71 -14.56 -1.76
CA SER A 98 -0.67 -14.96 -1.60
C SER A 98 -0.87 -15.88 -0.40
N CYS A 99 -2.07 -15.85 0.18
CA CYS A 99 -2.47 -16.76 1.24
C CYS A 99 -3.84 -17.34 0.88
N SER A 100 -3.88 -18.64 0.58
CA SER A 100 -5.10 -19.35 0.19
C SER A 100 -6.18 -19.33 1.28
N MET A 101 -5.77 -19.38 2.55
CA MET A 101 -6.67 -19.28 3.71
C MET A 101 -7.35 -17.91 3.80
N ALA A 102 -6.57 -16.84 3.61
CA ALA A 102 -7.09 -15.46 3.60
C ALA A 102 -7.85 -15.12 2.31
N LYS A 103 -7.69 -15.94 1.25
CA LYS A 103 -8.14 -15.69 -0.12
C LYS A 103 -7.71 -14.32 -0.64
N ALA A 104 -6.47 -13.94 -0.32
CA ALA A 104 -5.96 -12.59 -0.55
C ALA A 104 -4.48 -12.61 -0.97
N LYS A 105 -4.06 -11.50 -1.58
CA LYS A 105 -2.72 -11.28 -2.12
C LYS A 105 -2.21 -9.94 -1.61
N TRP A 106 -0.91 -9.84 -1.35
CA TRP A 106 -0.26 -8.60 -0.93
C TRP A 106 1.10 -8.43 -1.61
N VAL A 107 1.63 -7.22 -1.56
CA VAL A 107 3.02 -6.94 -1.91
C VAL A 107 3.84 -6.84 -0.61
N GLN A 108 5.06 -7.36 -0.63
CA GLN A 108 6.03 -7.13 0.43
C GLN A 108 7.43 -7.02 -0.15
N GLU A 109 8.40 -6.63 0.68
CA GLU A 109 9.81 -6.77 0.36
C GLU A 109 10.20 -8.25 0.18
N LYS A 110 11.20 -8.49 -0.68
CA LYS A 110 11.85 -9.80 -0.83
C LYS A 110 12.44 -10.24 0.52
N GLY A 111 12.25 -11.52 0.85
CA GLY A 111 12.70 -12.09 2.12
C GLY A 111 11.66 -13.05 2.69
N GLU A 112 11.66 -13.17 4.02
CA GLU A 112 10.73 -14.01 4.76
C GLU A 112 9.28 -13.56 4.56
N ILE A 113 8.36 -14.52 4.56
CA ILE A 113 6.92 -14.26 4.44
C ILE A 113 6.44 -13.54 5.70
N SER A 114 5.69 -12.45 5.51
CA SER A 114 5.11 -11.67 6.60
C SER A 114 3.62 -11.45 6.31
N ASN A 115 2.78 -12.38 6.74
CA ASN A 115 1.36 -12.42 6.42
C ASN A 115 0.58 -11.33 7.17
N PRO A 116 0.04 -10.30 6.49
CA PRO A 116 -0.67 -9.21 7.14
C PRO A 116 -2.07 -9.62 7.62
N TYR A 117 -2.65 -10.70 7.09
CA TYR A 117 -4.06 -11.07 7.33
C TYR A 117 -4.27 -11.92 8.58
N TYR A 118 -3.22 -12.56 9.07
CA TYR A 118 -3.29 -13.38 10.28
C TYR A 118 -2.29 -12.96 11.36
N GLY A 119 -1.47 -11.95 11.09
CA GLY A 119 -0.53 -11.40 12.06
C GLY A 119 0.48 -12.43 12.54
N MET A 120 0.90 -12.30 13.79
CA MET A 120 1.89 -13.15 14.40
C MET A 120 1.43 -14.61 14.53
N LYS A 121 0.11 -14.87 14.53
CA LYS A 121 -0.44 -16.23 14.64
C LYS A 121 -0.05 -17.13 13.46
N MET A 122 0.07 -16.56 12.27
CA MET A 122 0.44 -17.29 11.06
C MET A 122 1.35 -16.44 10.16
N LEU A 123 2.38 -15.84 10.77
CA LEU A 123 3.25 -14.85 10.12
C LEU A 123 3.89 -15.39 8.83
N SER A 124 4.31 -16.65 8.82
CA SER A 124 4.95 -17.30 7.67
C SER A 124 3.96 -17.97 6.70
N CYS A 125 2.65 -17.87 6.93
CA CYS A 125 1.66 -18.49 6.06
C CYS A 125 1.53 -17.73 4.74
N GLY A 126 1.76 -18.41 3.63
CA GLY A 126 1.57 -17.88 2.29
C GLY A 126 2.58 -18.47 1.32
N GLU A 127 2.49 -18.04 0.08
CA GLU A 127 3.38 -18.48 -0.99
C GLU A 127 3.63 -17.33 -1.97
N LYS A 128 4.81 -17.35 -2.60
CA LYS A 128 5.17 -16.39 -3.64
C LYS A 128 4.34 -16.68 -4.89
N MET A 129 3.86 -15.62 -5.53
CA MET A 129 3.15 -15.69 -6.81
C MET A 129 4.06 -15.55 -8.03
#